data_AF-A0AA85JFK2-F1
#
_entry.id   AF-A0AA85JFK2-F1
#
_cell.length_a   1.000
_cell.length_b   1.000
_cell.length_c   1.000
_cell.angle_alpha   90.00
_cell.angle_beta   90.00
_cell.angle_gamma   90.00
#
_symmetry.space_group_name_H-M   'P 1'
#
loop_
_entity.id
_entity.type
_entity.pdbx_description
1 polymer ?
#
loop_
_entity_poly.entity_id
_entity_poly.type
_entity_poly.pdbx_seq_one_letter_code
_entity_poly.pdbx_strand_id
1 'polypeptide(L)'
;MYKMSHNDRCESILKGFKINGMNLRDADSGKILWQSTDDFSVPDVEHAAHVPKRILKCKSVSREIDFSSEESLENFWLEQEVLFKDQPIENWSFEFGFVIPGSTNTWQSLIQSDSADRMIPAKVLSGNVVIVTHFYDGDLLISKSRVRIFYRKIWGINHLSNKA
;
A
#
# COMPACT_ATOMS: atom_id res chain seq x y z
N MET A 1 9.47 -31.42 -18.58
CA MET A 1 9.15 -30.02 -18.24
C MET A 1 8.67 -30.04 -16.79
N TYR A 2 9.54 -29.70 -15.84
CA TYR A 2 9.19 -29.69 -14.42
C TYR A 2 8.18 -28.56 -14.19
N LYS A 3 6.97 -28.88 -13.69
CA LYS A 3 6.04 -27.87 -13.20
C LYS A 3 6.62 -27.31 -11.90
N MET A 4 6.90 -26.02 -11.88
CA MET A 4 7.28 -25.30 -10.68
C MET A 4 6.17 -25.45 -9.63
N SER A 5 6.51 -25.71 -8.37
CA SER A 5 5.49 -25.81 -7.31
C SER A 5 4.91 -24.42 -7.01
N HIS A 6 3.72 -24.35 -6.42
CA HIS A 6 3.11 -23.07 -6.03
C HIS A 6 4.02 -22.26 -5.11
N ASN A 7 4.73 -22.94 -4.19
CA ASN A 7 5.64 -22.27 -3.27
C ASN A 7 6.85 -21.66 -3.98
N ASP A 8 7.44 -22.39 -4.94
CA ASP A 8 8.55 -21.90 -5.75
C ASP A 8 8.13 -20.68 -6.60
N ARG A 9 6.89 -20.67 -7.10
CA ARG A 9 6.34 -19.53 -7.85
C ARG A 9 6.18 -18.28 -6.99
N CYS A 10 5.58 -18.41 -5.81
CA CYS A 10 5.44 -17.29 -4.88
C CYS A 10 6.80 -16.72 -4.50
N GLU A 11 7.78 -17.58 -4.20
CA GLU A 11 9.15 -17.14 -3.89
C GLU A 11 9.82 -16.41 -5.05
N SER A 12 9.65 -16.88 -6.29
CA SER A 12 10.21 -16.20 -7.47
C SER A 12 9.59 -14.82 -7.67
N ILE A 13 8.26 -14.73 -7.63
CA ILE A 13 7.55 -13.45 -7.76
C ILE A 13 8.00 -12.50 -6.65
N LEU A 14 8.00 -12.96 -5.39
CA LEU A 14 8.37 -12.13 -4.25
C LEU A 14 9.81 -11.60 -4.35
N LYS A 15 10.76 -12.42 -4.83
CA LYS A 15 12.16 -11.99 -5.05
C LYS A 15 12.28 -10.94 -6.15
N GLY A 16 11.44 -11.02 -7.18
CA GLY A 16 11.45 -10.14 -8.34
C GLY A 16 10.47 -8.96 -8.26
N PHE A 17 9.67 -8.84 -7.21
CA PHE A 17 8.66 -7.79 -7.04
C PHE A 17 9.15 -6.71 -6.09
N LYS A 18 8.88 -5.45 -6.42
CA LYS A 18 9.24 -4.30 -5.58
C LYS A 18 8.28 -3.15 -5.75
N ILE A 19 7.88 -2.53 -4.64
CA ILE A 19 7.31 -1.17 -4.68
C ILE A 19 8.47 -0.16 -4.70
N ASN A 20 8.55 0.63 -5.76
CA ASN A 20 9.59 1.65 -5.95
C ASN A 20 9.22 2.96 -5.26
N GLY A 21 7.93 3.26 -5.19
CA GLY A 21 7.43 4.45 -4.55
C GLY A 21 5.91 4.47 -4.48
N MET A 22 5.41 5.33 -3.59
CA MET A 22 3.99 5.54 -3.42
C MET A 22 3.71 7.00 -3.10
N ASN A 23 2.64 7.55 -3.65
CA ASN A 23 2.12 8.86 -3.23
C ASN A 23 0.61 8.81 -2.94
N LEU A 24 0.19 9.72 -2.06
CA LEU A 24 -1.20 9.94 -1.67
C LEU A 24 -1.55 11.39 -1.95
N ARG A 25 -2.65 11.60 -2.67
CA ARG A 25 -3.19 12.89 -3.06
C ARG A 25 -4.60 13.04 -2.55
N ASP A 26 -4.97 14.27 -2.21
CA ASP A 26 -6.37 14.64 -2.08
C ASP A 26 -7.03 14.51 -3.46
N ALA A 27 -8.02 13.64 -3.60
CA ALA A 27 -8.59 13.32 -4.92
C ALA A 27 -9.33 14.50 -5.54
N ASP A 28 -9.91 15.39 -4.71
CA ASP A 28 -10.66 16.55 -5.20
C ASP A 28 -9.72 17.66 -5.71
N SER A 29 -8.58 17.88 -5.04
CA SER A 29 -7.66 18.97 -5.38
C SER A 29 -6.40 18.54 -6.14
N GLY A 30 -6.12 17.23 -6.24
CA GLY A 30 -4.90 16.67 -6.80
C GLY A 30 -3.63 16.92 -5.96
N LYS A 31 -3.76 17.60 -4.82
CA LYS A 31 -2.64 18.01 -3.98
C LYS A 31 -1.96 16.81 -3.32
N ILE A 32 -0.64 16.72 -3.48
CA ILE A 32 0.17 15.72 -2.77
C ILE A 32 0.07 15.94 -1.26
N LEU A 33 -0.36 14.89 -0.56
CA LEU A 33 -0.45 14.82 0.89
C LEU A 33 0.78 14.13 1.46
N TRP A 34 1.22 13.05 0.84
CA TRP A 34 2.32 12.22 1.31
C TRP A 34 2.97 11.48 0.13
N GLN A 35 4.24 11.14 0.28
CA GLN A 35 5.00 10.32 -0.65
C GLN A 35 6.09 9.55 0.11
N SER A 36 6.45 8.37 -0.38
CA SER A 36 7.63 7.62 0.08
C SER A 36 8.23 6.80 -1.08
N THR A 37 9.49 6.43 -0.91
CA THR A 37 10.25 5.50 -1.77
C THR A 37 10.54 4.17 -1.06
N ASP A 38 9.95 3.96 0.12
CA ASP A 38 10.11 2.70 0.86
C ASP A 38 9.34 1.58 0.15
N ASP A 39 9.91 0.38 0.17
CA ASP A 39 9.26 -0.82 -0.36
C ASP A 39 8.33 -1.43 0.69
N PHE A 40 7.05 -1.08 0.62
CA PHE A 40 6.02 -1.60 1.51
C PHE A 40 5.52 -3.01 1.16
N SER A 41 6.09 -3.67 0.14
CA SER A 41 5.73 -5.05 -0.23
C SER A 41 6.48 -6.11 0.57
N VAL A 42 7.59 -5.73 1.23
CA VAL A 42 8.44 -6.66 1.99
C VAL A 42 7.65 -7.28 3.15
N PRO A 43 7.56 -8.63 3.23
CA PRO A 43 6.89 -9.33 4.31
C PRO A 43 7.77 -9.41 5.57
N ASP A 44 7.24 -10.03 6.63
CA ASP A 44 7.93 -10.35 7.89
C ASP A 44 8.46 -9.16 8.72
N VAL A 45 8.28 -7.94 8.22
CA VAL A 45 8.52 -6.69 8.95
C VAL A 45 7.24 -5.89 9.08
N GLU A 46 7.14 -5.12 10.15
CA GLU A 46 6.09 -4.11 10.27
C GLU A 46 6.66 -2.75 9.86
N HIS A 47 6.24 -2.28 8.69
CA HIS A 47 6.61 -0.98 8.17
C HIS A 47 5.94 0.15 8.94
N ALA A 48 6.45 1.37 8.80
CA ALA A 48 5.85 2.57 9.38
C ALA A 48 5.64 3.66 8.33
N ALA A 49 4.42 4.20 8.24
CA ALA A 49 4.12 5.34 7.39
C ALA A 49 3.67 6.55 8.23
N HIS A 50 4.36 7.68 8.04
CA HIS A 50 4.06 8.94 8.71
C HIS A 50 3.27 9.88 7.79
N VAL A 51 1.94 9.81 7.87
CA VAL A 51 1.03 10.57 7.01
C VAL A 51 0.53 11.85 7.70
N PRO A 52 0.22 12.93 6.95
CA PRO A 52 -0.28 14.14 7.59
C PRO A 52 -1.73 13.93 8.05
N LYS A 53 -2.05 14.33 9.29
CA LYS A 53 -3.40 14.23 9.87
C LYS A 53 -4.53 14.86 9.03
N ARG A 54 -4.19 15.75 8.09
CA ARG A 54 -5.16 16.37 7.17
C ARG A 54 -5.76 15.37 6.18
N ILE A 55 -5.10 14.23 5.93
CA ILE A 55 -5.61 13.18 5.04
C ILE A 55 -6.95 12.62 5.53
N LEU A 56 -7.18 12.58 6.85
CA LEU A 56 -8.44 12.15 7.46
C LEU A 56 -9.61 13.11 7.18
N LYS A 57 -9.34 14.29 6.62
CA LYS A 57 -10.37 15.25 6.20
C LYS A 57 -10.74 15.11 4.72
N CYS A 58 -9.98 14.35 3.95
CA CYS A 58 -10.25 14.13 2.54
C CYS A 58 -11.53 13.30 2.40
N LYS A 59 -12.38 13.68 1.43
CA LYS A 59 -13.54 12.87 1.07
C LYS A 59 -13.09 11.54 0.48
N SER A 60 -12.07 11.62 -0.37
CA SER A 60 -11.40 10.51 -1.03
C SER A 60 -9.92 10.83 -1.22
N VAL A 61 -9.10 9.78 -1.23
CA VAL A 61 -7.65 9.87 -1.43
C VAL A 61 -7.32 9.13 -2.70
N SER A 62 -6.62 9.79 -3.63
CA SER A 62 -6.02 9.13 -4.77
C SER A 62 -4.64 8.59 -4.36
N ARG A 63 -4.42 7.30 -4.56
CA ARG A 63 -3.15 6.63 -4.34
C ARG A 63 -2.52 6.31 -5.68
N GLU A 64 -1.21 6.52 -5.78
CA GLU A 64 -0.40 6.05 -6.88
C GLU A 64 0.73 5.18 -6.33
N ILE A 65 0.87 3.97 -6.85
CA ILE A 65 1.95 3.02 -6.54
C ILE A 65 2.79 2.86 -7.81
N ASP A 66 4.10 3.08 -7.69
CA ASP A 66 5.07 2.67 -8.71
C ASP A 66 5.71 1.36 -8.26
N PHE A 67 5.63 0.33 -9.09
CA PHE A 67 6.16 -1.00 -8.77
C PHE A 67 6.82 -1.66 -9.98
N SER A 68 7.76 -2.55 -9.71
CA SER A 68 8.43 -3.38 -10.71
C SER A 68 8.19 -4.86 -10.43
N SER A 69 8.16 -5.67 -11.48
CA SER A 69 8.09 -7.13 -11.38
C SER A 69 8.98 -7.77 -12.42
N GLU A 70 9.92 -8.62 -12.00
CA GLU A 70 10.72 -9.45 -12.92
C GLU A 70 9.86 -10.56 -13.56
N GLU A 71 8.97 -11.15 -12.77
CA GLU A 71 8.03 -12.18 -13.21
C GLU A 71 6.80 -11.56 -13.88
N SER A 72 6.21 -12.27 -14.85
CA SER A 72 4.88 -11.92 -15.36
C SER A 72 3.82 -12.20 -14.29
N LEU A 73 2.71 -11.45 -14.26
CA LEU A 73 1.54 -11.77 -13.44
C LEU A 73 0.31 -11.76 -14.35
N GLU A 74 -0.52 -12.78 -14.24
CA GLU A 74 -1.69 -12.93 -15.12
C GLU A 74 -2.84 -12.03 -14.67
N ASN A 75 -3.06 -11.95 -13.36
CA ASN A 75 -4.03 -11.06 -12.76
C ASN A 75 -3.52 -10.53 -11.41
N PHE A 76 -2.72 -9.48 -11.44
CA PHE A 76 -2.21 -8.84 -10.23
C PHE A 76 -3.31 -8.01 -9.54
N TRP A 77 -3.53 -8.26 -8.26
CA TRP A 77 -4.47 -7.48 -7.44
C TRP A 77 -4.08 -7.47 -5.96
N LEU A 78 -4.66 -6.53 -5.22
CA LEU A 78 -4.44 -6.34 -3.79
C LEU A 78 -5.76 -6.47 -3.02
N GLU A 79 -5.68 -7.17 -1.89
CA GLU A 79 -6.65 -7.04 -0.82
C GLU A 79 -5.99 -6.29 0.35
N GLN A 80 -6.69 -5.33 0.94
CA GLN A 80 -6.20 -4.57 2.07
C GLN A 80 -7.19 -4.56 3.22
N GLU A 81 -6.74 -5.03 4.38
CA GLU A 81 -7.49 -4.92 5.63
C GLU A 81 -6.96 -3.74 6.45
N VAL A 82 -7.85 -2.84 6.83
CA VAL A 82 -7.54 -1.75 7.76
C VAL A 82 -7.90 -2.20 9.16
N LEU A 83 -6.89 -2.36 10.01
CA LEU A 83 -7.06 -2.78 11.40
C LEU A 83 -6.93 -1.57 12.32
N PHE A 84 -7.89 -1.39 13.23
CA PHE A 84 -7.74 -0.49 14.38
C PHE A 84 -7.71 -1.31 15.67
N LYS A 85 -6.57 -1.27 16.36
CA LYS A 85 -6.32 -2.12 17.55
C LYS A 85 -6.62 -3.61 17.27
N ASP A 86 -6.08 -4.10 16.15
CA ASP A 86 -6.23 -5.49 15.68
C ASP A 86 -7.67 -5.93 15.36
N GLN A 87 -8.62 -4.99 15.30
CA GLN A 87 -9.98 -5.24 14.81
C GLN A 87 -10.12 -4.67 13.39
N PRO A 88 -10.62 -5.45 12.42
CA PRO A 88 -10.87 -4.94 11.07
C PRO A 88 -11.98 -3.90 11.10
N ILE A 89 -11.73 -2.74 10.49
CA ILE A 89 -12.70 -1.64 10.37
C ILE A 89 -13.09 -1.34 8.92
N GLU A 90 -12.18 -1.55 7.97
CA GLU A 90 -12.45 -1.42 6.54
C GLU A 90 -11.70 -2.52 5.78
N ASN A 91 -12.23 -2.92 4.62
CA ASN A 91 -11.58 -3.81 3.66
C ASN A 91 -11.65 -3.19 2.28
N TRP A 92 -10.53 -3.20 1.56
CA TRP A 92 -10.44 -2.67 0.20
C TRP A 92 -9.89 -3.73 -0.74
N SER A 93 -10.37 -3.71 -1.98
CA SER A 93 -9.84 -4.54 -3.06
C SER A 93 -9.51 -3.67 -4.27
N PHE A 94 -8.36 -3.92 -4.87
CA PHE A 94 -7.87 -3.18 -6.03
C PHE A 94 -7.28 -4.14 -7.05
N GLU A 95 -7.78 -4.10 -8.28
CA GLU A 95 -7.28 -4.90 -9.40
C GLU A 95 -6.37 -4.05 -10.30
N PHE A 96 -5.19 -4.59 -10.64
CA PHE A 96 -4.30 -4.04 -11.65
C PHE A 96 -4.44 -4.81 -12.98
N GLY A 97 -4.47 -6.14 -12.89
CA GLY A 97 -4.54 -7.04 -14.03
C GLY A 97 -3.16 -7.53 -14.48
N PHE A 98 -2.97 -7.70 -15.79
CA PHE A 98 -1.76 -8.30 -16.35
C PHE A 98 -0.51 -7.44 -16.11
N VAL A 99 0.58 -8.08 -15.67
CA VAL A 99 1.91 -7.46 -15.50
C VAL A 99 2.91 -8.10 -16.45
N ILE A 100 3.52 -7.28 -17.29
CA ILE A 100 4.57 -7.69 -18.23
C ILE A 100 5.84 -8.07 -17.42
N PRO A 101 6.52 -9.18 -17.74
CA PRO A 101 7.76 -9.55 -17.05
C PRO A 101 8.86 -8.50 -17.30
N GLY A 102 9.61 -8.15 -16.25
CA GLY A 102 10.65 -7.12 -16.27
C GLY A 102 10.13 -5.69 -16.42
N SER A 103 8.83 -5.46 -16.19
CA SER A 103 8.22 -4.14 -16.34
C SER A 103 8.26 -3.30 -15.05
N THR A 104 8.09 -2.00 -15.24
CA THR A 104 7.79 -1.04 -14.16
C THR A 104 6.49 -0.34 -14.51
N ASN A 105 5.58 -0.28 -13.56
CA ASN A 105 4.21 0.18 -13.76
C ASN A 105 3.83 1.21 -12.71
N THR A 106 3.01 2.17 -13.13
CA THR A 106 2.36 3.12 -12.25
C THR A 106 0.88 2.76 -12.15
N TRP A 107 0.39 2.54 -10.94
CA TRP A 107 -0.98 2.13 -10.65
C TRP A 107 -1.69 3.16 -9.77
N GLN A 108 -2.75 3.74 -10.31
CA GLN A 108 -3.60 4.68 -9.58
C GLN A 108 -4.86 3.98 -9.04
N SER A 109 -5.18 4.23 -7.77
CA SER A 109 -6.38 3.73 -7.10
C SER A 109 -7.08 4.85 -6.33
N LEU A 110 -8.41 4.79 -6.23
CA LEU A 110 -9.19 5.72 -5.40
C LEU A 110 -9.60 5.04 -4.10
N ILE A 111 -9.23 5.62 -2.97
CA ILE A 111 -9.63 5.17 -1.63
C ILE A 111 -10.73 6.10 -1.13
N GLN A 112 -11.89 5.53 -0.84
CA GLN A 112 -13.03 6.22 -0.24
C GLN A 112 -13.22 5.66 1.16
N SER A 113 -13.12 6.51 2.18
CA SER A 113 -13.43 6.09 3.54
C SER A 113 -14.94 6.14 3.75
N ASP A 114 -15.48 5.07 4.31
CA ASP A 114 -16.89 5.04 4.66
C ASP A 114 -17.13 5.96 5.86
N SER A 115 -18.24 6.69 5.82
CA SER A 115 -18.52 7.82 6.70
C SER A 115 -18.43 7.55 8.22
N ALA A 116 -18.41 6.28 8.65
CA ALA A 116 -18.30 5.87 10.05
C ALA A 116 -16.89 6.12 10.66
N ASP A 117 -15.82 5.99 9.88
CA ASP A 117 -14.43 6.14 10.34
C ASP A 117 -14.04 7.60 10.60
N ARG A 118 -14.81 8.54 10.06
CA ARG A 118 -14.62 9.98 10.27
C ARG A 118 -14.83 10.43 11.71
N MET A 119 -15.33 9.55 12.59
CA MET A 119 -15.59 9.88 13.99
C MET A 119 -14.40 9.62 14.93
N ILE A 120 -13.40 8.82 14.54
CA ILE A 120 -12.27 8.51 15.43
C ILE A 120 -11.21 9.62 15.34
N PRO A 121 -10.84 10.29 16.46
CA PRO A 121 -9.85 11.35 16.42
C PRO A 121 -8.47 10.85 15.94
N ALA A 122 -7.77 11.65 15.14
CA ALA A 122 -6.43 11.34 14.64
C ALA A 122 -5.43 10.93 15.74
N LYS A 123 -5.57 11.50 16.95
CA LYS A 123 -4.73 11.15 18.12
C LYS A 123 -4.93 9.70 18.57
N VAL A 124 -6.14 9.18 18.42
CA VAL A 124 -6.51 7.81 18.76
C VAL A 124 -6.09 6.84 17.65
N LEU A 125 -6.25 7.24 16.38
CA LEU A 125 -5.84 6.43 15.22
C LEU A 125 -4.31 6.27 15.11
N SER A 126 -3.55 7.34 15.39
CA SER A 126 -2.10 7.37 15.19
C SER A 126 -1.38 6.28 15.98
N GLY A 127 -0.69 5.40 15.27
CA GLY A 127 0.04 4.25 15.83
C GLY A 127 -0.84 3.04 16.16
N ASN A 128 -2.16 3.17 16.10
CA ASN A 128 -3.11 2.08 16.37
C ASN A 128 -3.78 1.53 15.11
N VAL A 129 -3.55 2.16 13.96
CA VAL A 129 -3.98 1.67 12.65
C VAL A 129 -2.86 0.87 11.99
N VAL A 130 -3.18 -0.33 11.52
CA VAL A 130 -2.29 -1.16 10.69
C VAL A 130 -3.03 -1.51 9.41
N ILE A 131 -2.44 -1.22 8.26
CA ILE A 131 -2.93 -1.69 6.97
C ILE A 131 -2.18 -2.98 6.65
N VAL A 132 -2.93 -4.05 6.47
CA VAL A 132 -2.42 -5.35 6.04
C VAL A 132 -2.71 -5.47 4.56
N THR A 133 -1.69 -5.73 3.75
CA THR A 133 -1.84 -5.86 2.29
C THR A 133 -1.49 -7.29 1.88
N HIS A 134 -2.41 -7.95 1.20
CA HIS A 134 -2.19 -9.22 0.53
C HIS A 134 -1.99 -8.95 -0.96
N PHE A 135 -0.92 -9.52 -1.51
CA PHE A 135 -0.56 -9.42 -2.93
C PHE A 135 -0.94 -10.73 -3.62
N TYR A 136 -1.72 -10.66 -4.69
CA TYR A 136 -2.23 -11.84 -5.39
C TYR A 136 -1.89 -11.82 -6.88
N ASP A 137 -1.74 -13.02 -7.46
CA ASP A 137 -1.82 -13.27 -8.91
C ASP A 137 -2.95 -14.29 -9.17
N GLY A 138 -4.12 -13.81 -9.57
CA GLY A 138 -5.35 -14.62 -9.55
C GLY A 138 -5.66 -15.12 -8.14
N ASP A 139 -5.77 -16.43 -7.95
CA ASP A 139 -6.01 -17.05 -6.63
C ASP A 139 -4.73 -17.29 -5.82
N LEU A 140 -3.55 -17.01 -6.41
CA LEU A 140 -2.26 -17.25 -5.77
C LEU A 140 -1.91 -16.09 -4.82
N LEU A 141 -1.94 -16.35 -3.50
CA LEU A 141 -1.37 -15.43 -2.53
C LEU A 141 0.16 -15.43 -2.64
N ILE A 142 0.72 -14.32 -3.12
CA ILE A 142 2.17 -14.13 -3.29
C ILE A 142 2.81 -13.81 -1.94
N SER A 143 2.32 -12.76 -1.29
CA SER A 143 2.89 -12.26 -0.04
C SER A 143 1.89 -11.44 0.77
N LYS A 144 2.28 -11.16 2.02
CA LYS A 144 1.52 -10.36 2.96
C LYS A 144 2.45 -9.35 3.62
N SER A 145 2.12 -8.06 3.57
CA SER A 145 2.85 -7.01 4.25
C SER A 145 1.99 -6.26 5.26
N ARG A 146 2.63 -5.56 6.20
CA ARG A 146 1.98 -4.80 7.27
C ARG A 146 2.58 -3.42 7.39
N VAL A 147 1.73 -2.38 7.39
CA VAL A 147 2.15 -0.99 7.53
C VAL A 147 1.40 -0.32 8.68
N ARG A 148 2.11 0.08 9.74
CA ARG A 148 1.56 0.87 10.84
C ARG A 148 1.50 2.34 10.46
N ILE A 149 0.32 2.95 10.65
CA ILE A 149 0.04 4.31 10.22
C ILE A 149 0.14 5.28 11.40
N PHE A 150 0.94 6.33 11.23
CA PHE A 150 1.10 7.41 12.19
C PHE A 150 0.63 8.73 11.60
N TYR A 151 -0.53 9.21 12.05
CA TYR A 151 -1.04 10.53 11.71
C TYR A 151 -0.29 11.60 12.50
N ARG A 152 0.45 12.47 11.80
CA ARG A 152 1.24 13.57 12.39
C ARG A 152 0.87 14.93 11.81
N LYS A 153 1.22 16.01 12.51
CA LYS A 153 1.21 17.36 11.93
C LYS A 153 2.53 17.53 11.18
N ILE A 154 2.50 17.44 9.85
CA ILE A 154 3.68 17.62 9.00
C ILE A 154 3.69 19.08 8.52
N TRP A 155 4.80 19.78 8.72
CA TRP A 155 5.01 21.14 8.25
C TRP A 155 5.85 21.09 6.98
N GLY A 156 5.24 21.31 5.81
CA GLY A 156 5.94 21.42 4.53
C GLY A 156 6.57 20.12 4.02
N ILE A 157 6.44 19.86 2.72
CA ILE A 157 7.18 18.79 2.04
C ILE A 157 8.60 19.33 1.87
N ASN A 158 9.48 19.08 2.84
CA ASN A 158 10.92 19.38 2.77
C ASN A 158 11.73 18.61 3.84
N HIS A 159 11.38 17.36 4.10
CA HIS A 159 12.30 16.43 4.77
C HIS A 159 12.54 15.25 3.85
N LEU A 160 13.37 15.50 2.85
CA LEU A 160 14.20 14.47 2.23
C LEU A 160 14.99 13.82 3.35
N SER A 161 14.69 12.57 3.67
CA SER A 161 15.57 11.73 4.45
C SER A 161 16.75 11.33 3.57
N ASN A 162 17.76 12.20 3.49
CA ASN A 162 19.12 11.72 3.35
C ASN A 162 19.49 11.14 4.72
N LYS A 163 19.53 9.82 4.82
CA LYS A 163 20.33 9.14 5.83
C LYS A 163 21.37 8.31 5.10
N ALA A 164 22.60 8.58 5.52
CA ALA A 164 23.90 8.09 5.06
C ALA A 164 23.96 6.58 4.80
#